data_AF-A0A3N5LG81-F1
#
_entry.id   AF-A0A3N5LG81-F1
#
_cell.length_a   1.000
_cell.length_b   1.000
_cell.length_c   1.000
_cell.angle_alpha   90.00
_cell.angle_beta   90.00
_cell.angle_gamma   90.00
#
_symmetry.space_group_name_H-M   'P 1'
#
loop_
_entity.id
_entity.type
_entity.pdbx_description
1 polymer ?
#
loop_
_entity_poly.entity_id
_entity_poly.type
_entity_poly.pdbx_seq_one_letter_code
_entity_poly.pdbx_strand_id
1 'polypeptide(L)'
;MAVFTCIAFIGCQTNDTPITVDQGTNHKPNAPGNPVPADGSTGVGAFVTLQWTCTDPDAGDTVKFDVYASTSNPPGTLKVSNYNKTAFDLGLLPPEMTIYWKVVARDNGGLSTTGPVWTFKRGN
;
A
#
# COMPACT_ATOMS: atom_id res chain seq x y z
N MET A 1 65.49 29.51 -26.00
CA MET A 1 65.48 28.56 -27.14
C MET A 1 65.08 27.21 -26.55
N ALA A 2 63.77 26.96 -26.49
CA ALA A 2 63.09 25.96 -27.33
C ALA A 2 63.38 24.53 -26.79
N VAL A 3 62.43 23.66 -26.43
CA VAL A 3 61.04 23.49 -26.86
C VAL A 3 60.28 22.74 -25.76
N PHE A 4 59.08 23.21 -25.39
CA PHE A 4 58.09 22.41 -24.67
C PHE A 4 57.46 21.43 -25.67
N THR A 5 57.55 20.14 -25.42
CA THR A 5 56.74 19.12 -26.10
C THR A 5 55.98 18.32 -25.05
N CYS A 6 54.74 18.73 -24.79
CA CYS A 6 53.72 17.86 -24.21
C CYS A 6 52.98 17.18 -25.36
N ILE A 7 52.83 15.86 -25.30
CA ILE A 7 51.59 15.08 -25.49
C ILE A 7 51.95 13.59 -25.48
N ALA A 8 51.39 12.87 -24.52
CA ALA A 8 50.79 11.55 -24.75
C ALA A 8 49.75 11.33 -23.64
N PHE A 9 48.50 11.64 -23.93
CA PHE A 9 47.36 11.07 -23.21
C PHE A 9 47.30 9.57 -23.55
N ILE A 10 47.12 8.71 -22.54
CA ILE A 10 46.26 7.51 -22.51
C ILE A 10 46.57 6.77 -21.21
N GLY A 11 45.56 6.66 -20.35
CA GLY A 11 45.60 5.93 -19.09
C GLY A 11 44.26 6.04 -18.37
N CYS A 12 43.23 5.48 -19.02
CA CYS A 12 41.86 5.20 -18.57
C CYS A 12 41.31 6.08 -17.43
N GLN A 13 40.50 7.07 -17.82
CA GLN A 13 39.56 7.75 -16.92
C GLN A 13 38.72 6.69 -16.21
N THR A 14 38.58 6.86 -14.90
CA THR A 14 37.73 6.05 -14.02
C THR A 14 36.33 5.96 -14.61
N ASN A 15 35.99 4.82 -15.23
CA ASN A 15 34.60 4.44 -15.42
C ASN A 15 34.04 3.88 -14.11
N ASP A 16 34.26 4.59 -13.01
CA ASP A 16 33.32 4.57 -11.92
C ASP A 16 32.21 5.52 -12.35
N THR A 17 31.37 5.04 -13.28
CA THR A 17 30.00 5.53 -13.28
C THR A 17 29.54 5.41 -11.84
N PRO A 18 29.09 6.48 -11.18
CA PRO A 18 28.33 6.29 -9.96
C PRO A 18 27.26 5.27 -10.35
N ILE A 19 27.18 4.16 -9.61
CA ILE A 19 25.96 3.37 -9.65
C ILE A 19 24.91 4.34 -9.10
N THR A 20 24.37 5.22 -9.93
CA THR A 20 23.04 5.75 -9.73
C THR A 20 22.20 4.51 -9.83
N VAL A 21 21.98 3.87 -8.67
CA VAL A 21 20.81 3.03 -8.54
C VAL A 21 19.70 3.99 -8.91
N ASP A 22 19.19 3.86 -10.13
CA ASP A 22 17.98 4.54 -10.58
C ASP A 22 16.86 3.93 -9.74
N GLN A 23 16.82 4.33 -8.47
CA GLN A 23 15.64 4.28 -7.66
C GLN A 23 14.77 5.36 -8.30
N GLY A 24 14.07 4.95 -9.36
CA GLY A 24 13.12 5.80 -10.06
C GLY A 24 12.24 6.53 -9.05
N THR A 25 11.73 7.69 -9.43
CA THR A 25 10.84 8.49 -8.57
C THR A 25 9.79 7.62 -7.89
N ASN A 26 9.75 7.60 -6.56
CA ASN A 26 8.76 6.83 -5.81
C ASN A 26 7.34 7.35 -6.07
N HIS A 27 6.42 6.46 -6.38
CA HIS A 27 5.00 6.67 -6.55
C HIS A 27 4.26 6.09 -5.35
N LYS A 28 3.07 6.62 -5.08
CA LYS A 28 2.21 6.08 -4.03
C LYS A 28 1.61 4.74 -4.47
N PRO A 29 1.23 3.86 -3.52
CA PRO A 29 0.48 2.65 -3.83
C PRO A 29 -0.82 2.94 -4.58
N ASN A 30 -1.25 2.01 -5.43
CA ASN A 30 -2.60 2.04 -5.98
C ASN A 30 -3.63 1.93 -4.86
N ALA A 31 -4.80 2.54 -5.07
CA ALA A 31 -5.88 2.47 -4.07
C ALA A 31 -6.26 1.00 -3.80
N PRO A 32 -6.42 0.60 -2.52
CA PRO A 32 -6.99 -0.69 -2.19
C PRO A 32 -8.33 -0.93 -2.91
N GLY A 33 -8.53 -2.14 -3.41
CA GLY A 33 -9.69 -2.52 -4.24
C GLY A 33 -10.17 -3.95 -3.97
N ASN A 34 -11.19 -4.38 -4.69
CA ASN A 34 -11.76 -5.74 -4.62
C ASN A 34 -12.09 -6.20 -3.18
N PRO A 35 -12.96 -5.47 -2.46
CA PRO A 35 -13.29 -5.79 -1.08
C PRO A 35 -14.01 -7.14 -0.95
N VAL A 36 -13.70 -7.86 0.13
CA VAL A 36 -14.49 -8.98 0.65
C VAL A 36 -14.78 -8.71 2.13
N PRO A 37 -16.04 -8.77 2.61
CA PRO A 37 -17.27 -8.87 1.83
C PRO A 37 -17.37 -7.79 0.74
N ALA A 38 -18.02 -8.13 -0.38
CA ALA A 38 -18.22 -7.17 -1.47
C ALA A 38 -18.98 -5.93 -0.97
N ASP A 39 -18.69 -4.77 -1.55
CA ASP A 39 -19.32 -3.52 -1.15
C ASP A 39 -20.84 -3.59 -1.31
N GLY A 40 -21.58 -3.16 -0.27
CA GLY A 40 -23.03 -3.22 -0.21
C GLY A 40 -23.62 -4.61 0.11
N SER A 41 -22.81 -5.64 0.33
CA SER A 41 -23.31 -6.99 0.62
C SER A 41 -24.15 -7.03 1.90
N THR A 42 -25.16 -7.90 1.91
CA THR A 42 -26.05 -8.12 3.05
C THR A 42 -26.10 -9.61 3.40
N GLY A 43 -26.58 -9.95 4.60
CA GLY A 43 -26.64 -11.34 5.04
C GLY A 43 -25.26 -11.95 5.28
N VAL A 44 -24.25 -11.12 5.57
CA VAL A 44 -22.89 -11.60 5.87
C VAL A 44 -22.92 -12.41 7.16
N GLY A 45 -22.19 -13.52 7.17
CA GLY A 45 -22.09 -14.43 8.31
C GLY A 45 -21.50 -13.78 9.57
N ALA A 46 -21.61 -14.49 10.70
CA ALA A 46 -21.25 -13.93 12.00
C ALA A 46 -19.74 -13.70 12.19
N PHE A 47 -18.89 -14.54 11.60
CA PHE A 47 -17.44 -14.40 11.61
C PHE A 47 -16.98 -13.78 10.30
N VAL A 48 -16.41 -12.58 10.37
CA VAL A 48 -16.07 -11.80 9.18
C VAL A 48 -14.57 -11.64 9.04
N THR A 49 -14.04 -12.03 7.87
CA THR A 49 -12.70 -11.67 7.43
C THR A 49 -12.81 -10.62 6.33
N LEU A 50 -12.20 -9.46 6.55
CA LEU A 50 -12.05 -8.42 5.55
C LEU A 50 -10.89 -8.78 4.61
N GLN A 51 -11.06 -8.66 3.30
CA GLN A 51 -9.99 -8.85 2.33
C GLN A 51 -10.00 -7.75 1.28
N TRP A 52 -8.82 -7.39 0.79
CA TRP A 52 -8.66 -6.39 -0.27
C TRP A 52 -7.49 -6.77 -1.16
N THR A 53 -7.34 -6.09 -2.29
CA THR A 53 -6.15 -6.15 -3.14
C THR A 53 -5.49 -4.77 -3.18
N CYS A 54 -4.18 -4.73 -3.29
CA CYS A 54 -3.42 -3.49 -3.47
C CYS A 54 -2.11 -3.82 -4.17
N THR A 55 -1.60 -2.88 -4.97
CA THR A 55 -0.35 -2.99 -5.72
C THR A 55 0.38 -1.66 -5.62
N ASP A 56 1.70 -1.69 -5.82
CA ASP A 56 2.51 -0.50 -5.96
C ASP A 56 3.03 -0.40 -7.41
N PRO A 57 3.03 0.79 -8.05
CA PRO A 57 3.65 0.98 -9.36
C PRO A 57 5.15 0.69 -9.38
N ASP A 58 5.84 0.86 -8.25
CA ASP A 58 7.29 0.72 -8.17
C ASP A 58 7.69 -0.71 -7.79
N ALA A 59 8.42 -1.37 -8.69
CA ALA A 59 8.80 -2.76 -8.53
C ALA A 59 9.82 -2.92 -7.38
N GLY A 60 9.48 -3.76 -6.40
CA GLY A 60 10.32 -4.03 -5.23
C GLY A 60 9.85 -3.32 -3.96
N ASP A 61 8.93 -2.36 -4.08
CA ASP A 61 8.35 -1.69 -2.93
C ASP A 61 7.38 -2.60 -2.16
N THR A 62 7.44 -2.46 -0.84
CA THR A 62 6.59 -3.17 0.10
C THR A 62 5.44 -2.27 0.52
N VAL A 63 4.22 -2.82 0.51
CA VAL A 63 3.03 -2.10 0.95
C VAL A 63 2.56 -2.61 2.31
N LYS A 64 2.33 -1.69 3.24
CA LYS A 64 1.70 -1.93 4.54
C LYS A 64 0.34 -1.25 4.63
N PHE A 65 -0.51 -1.76 5.51
CA PHE A 65 -1.92 -1.37 5.59
C PHE A 65 -2.31 -0.94 7.00
N ASP A 66 -3.08 0.14 7.09
CA ASP A 66 -3.95 0.42 8.23
C ASP A 66 -5.38 0.06 7.85
N VAL A 67 -6.04 -0.74 8.67
CA VAL A 67 -7.44 -1.15 8.44
C VAL A 67 -8.32 -0.46 9.46
N TYR A 68 -9.35 0.24 8.99
CA TYR A 68 -10.34 0.91 9.83
C TYR A 68 -11.70 0.25 9.61
N ALA A 69 -12.45 0.01 10.69
CA ALA A 69 -13.81 -0.49 10.59
C ALA A 69 -14.67 -0.01 11.76
N SER A 70 -15.88 0.48 11.49
CA SER A 70 -16.84 0.91 12.50
C SER A 70 -18.28 0.88 11.98
N THR A 71 -19.25 1.08 12.88
CA THR A 71 -20.67 1.26 12.51
C THR A 71 -20.98 2.68 12.04
N SER A 72 -20.06 3.63 12.20
CA SER A 72 -20.16 5.00 11.66
C SER A 72 -19.53 5.11 10.28
N ASN A 73 -20.08 5.99 9.43
CA ASN A 73 -19.55 6.35 8.12
C ASN A 73 -19.14 7.84 8.12
N PRO A 74 -17.88 8.21 7.82
CA PRO A 74 -16.76 7.33 7.48
C PRO A 74 -16.20 6.57 8.69
N PRO A 75 -15.52 5.43 8.45
CA PRO A 75 -14.97 4.64 9.54
C PRO A 75 -13.73 5.28 10.15
N GLY A 76 -13.77 5.47 11.48
CA GLY A 76 -12.70 6.12 12.25
C GLY A 76 -11.92 5.19 13.19
N THR A 77 -12.45 3.99 13.48
CA THR A 77 -11.81 3.05 14.43
C THR A 77 -10.74 2.22 13.74
N LEU A 78 -9.47 2.44 14.09
CA LEU A 78 -8.34 1.62 13.66
C LEU A 78 -8.44 0.22 14.28
N LYS A 79 -8.38 -0.82 13.44
CA LYS A 79 -8.41 -2.23 13.86
C LYS A 79 -7.03 -2.85 13.89
N VAL A 80 -6.19 -2.51 12.92
CA VAL A 80 -4.79 -2.91 12.88
C VAL A 80 -3.97 -1.87 12.13
N SER A 81 -2.71 -1.70 12.53
CA SER A 81 -1.77 -0.79 11.90
C SER A 81 -0.53 -1.50 11.36
N ASN A 82 0.08 -0.93 10.32
CA ASN A 82 1.32 -1.42 9.71
C ASN A 82 1.24 -2.90 9.33
N TYR A 83 0.06 -3.34 8.90
CA TYR A 83 -0.26 -4.71 8.59
C TYR A 83 0.32 -5.10 7.22
N ASN A 84 0.91 -6.29 7.11
CA ASN A 84 1.58 -6.75 5.89
C ASN A 84 0.80 -7.84 5.14
N LYS A 85 -0.46 -8.07 5.52
CA LYS A 85 -1.36 -9.01 4.85
C LYS A 85 -2.53 -8.24 4.26
N THR A 86 -3.19 -8.86 3.30
CA THR A 86 -4.37 -8.33 2.60
C THR A 86 -5.68 -8.97 3.07
N ALA A 87 -5.65 -9.71 4.18
CA ALA A 87 -6.80 -10.31 4.83
C ALA A 87 -6.71 -10.11 6.34
N PHE A 88 -7.75 -9.52 6.94
CA PHE A 88 -7.84 -9.19 8.36
C PHE A 88 -9.10 -9.81 8.97
N ASP A 89 -8.92 -10.61 10.02
CA ASP A 89 -10.04 -11.18 10.77
C ASP A 89 -10.66 -10.11 11.69
N LEU A 90 -11.88 -9.70 11.36
CA LEU A 90 -12.65 -8.75 12.17
C LEU A 90 -13.34 -9.45 13.36
N GLY A 91 -13.41 -10.78 13.32
CA GLY A 91 -13.99 -11.61 14.36
C GLY A 91 -15.51 -11.72 14.30
N LEU A 92 -16.08 -12.06 15.45
CA LEU A 92 -17.52 -12.24 15.64
C LEU A 92 -18.24 -10.88 15.69
N LEU A 93 -19.30 -10.72 14.89
CA LEU A 93 -20.14 -9.52 14.86
C LEU A 93 -21.58 -9.78 15.35
N PRO A 94 -22.17 -8.83 16.10
CA PRO A 94 -23.58 -8.87 16.48
C PRO A 94 -24.55 -8.88 15.28
N PRO A 95 -25.77 -9.42 15.45
CA PRO A 95 -26.82 -9.40 14.44
C PRO A 95 -27.17 -8.02 13.92
N GLU A 96 -27.56 -7.99 12.64
CA GLU A 96 -28.13 -6.82 11.97
C GLU A 96 -27.24 -5.56 12.00
N MET A 97 -25.92 -5.72 12.16
CA MET A 97 -24.97 -4.62 12.13
C MET A 97 -24.52 -4.27 10.72
N THR A 98 -24.60 -2.98 10.39
CA THR A 98 -23.91 -2.40 9.22
C THR A 98 -22.50 -1.97 9.63
N ILE A 99 -21.49 -2.47 8.92
CA ILE A 99 -20.09 -2.12 9.12
C ILE A 99 -19.59 -1.35 7.91
N TYR A 100 -18.98 -0.20 8.17
CA TYR A 100 -18.20 0.55 7.21
C TYR A 100 -16.73 0.31 7.48
N TRP A 101 -15.94 0.14 6.42
CA TRP A 101 -14.51 -0.09 6.56
C TRP A 101 -13.73 0.49 5.39
N LYS A 102 -12.46 0.80 5.63
CA LYS A 102 -11.51 1.29 4.62
C LYS A 102 -10.12 0.81 4.95
N VAL A 103 -9.25 0.86 3.95
CA VAL A 103 -7.82 0.54 4.09
C VAL A 103 -6.98 1.71 3.62
N VAL A 104 -5.94 2.06 4.37
CA VAL A 104 -4.90 2.99 3.95
C VAL A 104 -3.65 2.19 3.63
N ALA A 105 -3.21 2.23 2.37
CA ALA A 105 -1.98 1.60 1.90
C ALA A 105 -0.81 2.59 2.01
N ARG A 106 0.36 2.11 2.45
CA ARG A 106 1.60 2.87 2.60
C ARG A 106 2.78 2.09 2.05
N ASP A 107 3.59 2.71 1.22
CA ASP A 107 4.84 2.13 0.74
C ASP A 107 6.00 2.32 1.75
N ASN A 108 7.19 1.83 1.40
CA ASN A 108 8.44 2.10 2.15
C ASN A 108 9.09 3.45 1.82
N GLY A 109 8.66 4.14 0.76
CA GLY A 109 9.05 5.51 0.44
C GLY A 109 8.32 6.59 1.26
N GLY A 110 7.32 6.21 2.05
CA GLY A 110 6.52 7.08 2.92
C GLY A 110 5.27 7.68 2.28
N LEU A 111 4.94 7.32 1.03
CA LEU A 111 3.70 7.77 0.39
C LEU A 111 2.54 6.85 0.75
N SER A 112 1.33 7.35 0.63
CA SER A 112 0.13 6.62 1.00
C SER A 112 -1.08 6.91 0.12
N THR A 113 -1.96 5.93 0.03
CA THR A 113 -3.25 6.04 -0.65
C THR A 113 -4.35 5.49 0.24
N THR A 114 -5.36 6.32 0.51
CA THR A 114 -6.59 5.88 1.19
C THR A 114 -7.54 5.27 0.15
N GLY A 115 -7.98 4.04 0.41
CA GLY A 115 -9.01 3.37 -0.39
C GLY A 115 -10.41 3.97 -0.17
N PRO A 116 -11.38 3.56 -0.99
CA PRO A 116 -12.78 3.93 -0.79
C PRO A 116 -13.32 3.38 0.55
N VAL A 117 -14.45 3.94 1.00
CA VAL A 117 -15.20 3.38 2.13
C VAL A 117 -16.14 2.32 1.59
N TRP A 118 -15.97 1.08 2.04
CA TRP A 118 -16.85 -0.04 1.74
C TRP A 118 -17.82 -0.30 2.89
N THR A 119 -18.95 -0.93 2.58
CA THR A 119 -19.97 -1.31 3.55
C THR A 119 -20.43 -2.75 3.36
N PHE A 120 -20.84 -3.38 4.45
CA PHE A 120 -21.63 -4.61 4.42
C PHE A 120 -22.57 -4.68 5.63
N LYS A 121 -23.62 -5.48 5.51
CA LYS A 121 -24.58 -5.76 6.59
C LYS A 121 -24.51 -7.21 7.04
N ARG A 122 -24.20 -7.42 8.32
CA ARG A 122 -24.30 -8.70 9.03
C ARG A 122 -25.77 -9.13 9.06
N GLY A 123 -26.05 -10.40 8.74
CA GLY A 123 -27.41 -10.98 8.77
C GLY A 123 -27.99 -11.15 10.18
N ASN A 124 -29.05 -11.95 10.34
CA ASN A 124 -29.64 -12.34 11.63
C ASN A 124 -28.98 -13.58 12.24
#